data_AF-A0A976Q1Q4-F1
#
_entry.id   AF-A0A976Q1Q4-F1
#
_cell.length_a   1.000
_cell.length_b   1.000
_cell.length_c   1.000
_cell.angle_alpha   90.00
_cell.angle_beta   90.00
_cell.angle_gamma   90.00
#
_symmetry.space_group_name_H-M   'P 1'
#
loop_
_entity.id
_entity.type
_entity.pdbx_description
1 polymer ?
#
loop_
_entity_poly.entity_id
_entity_poly.type
_entity_poly.pdbx_seq_one_letter_code
_entity_poly.pdbx_strand_id
1 'polypeptide(L)'
;MNGKLALLYVGVAVGLAGLVVSLIPDVAVARDTVGEAGIVSSETVRTNDRDRGPNSVDVSAYPAEIQAAYKVFAASCGRCHPLARAINTDLTAENWKAYIKKMMNKPGSGISPDQGKTIYRFLKYYQARKDAKKPGTRSSRRAG
;
A
#
# COMPACT_ATOMS: atom_id res chain seq x y z
N MET A 1 -29.27 -5.74 -35.28
CA MET A 1 -30.12 -4.58 -35.60
C MET A 1 -29.42 -3.34 -35.06
N ASN A 2 -28.63 -2.68 -35.93
CA ASN A 2 -27.81 -1.52 -35.57
C ASN A 2 -28.43 -0.29 -36.25
N GLY A 3 -29.20 0.49 -35.50
CA GLY A 3 -29.82 1.72 -35.99
C GLY A 3 -28.85 2.89 -35.90
N LYS A 4 -28.40 3.38 -37.05
CA LYS A 4 -27.87 4.74 -37.24
C LYS A 4 -29.00 5.58 -37.86
N LEU A 5 -29.22 6.80 -37.37
CA LEU A 5 -29.70 8.00 -38.09
C LEU A 5 -29.77 9.12 -37.01
N ALA A 6 -28.90 10.12 -36.99
CA ALA A 6 -28.81 11.33 -37.83
C ALA A 6 -29.71 12.49 -37.36
N LEU A 7 -29.22 13.72 -37.64
CA LEU A 7 -29.74 15.07 -37.37
C LEU A 7 -29.23 15.74 -36.07
N LEU A 8 -28.22 16.61 -36.12
CA LEU A 8 -28.19 17.99 -36.65
C LEU A 8 -29.20 18.92 -35.97
N TYR A 9 -28.73 19.73 -35.02
CA TYR A 9 -29.26 21.07 -34.84
C TYR A 9 -28.17 22.02 -34.32
N VAL A 10 -27.82 22.98 -35.17
CA VAL A 10 -26.97 24.12 -34.90
C VAL A 10 -27.80 25.14 -34.10
N GLY A 11 -27.25 25.65 -33.00
CA GLY A 11 -27.90 26.68 -32.20
C GLY A 11 -26.87 27.57 -31.51
N VAL A 12 -26.25 28.47 -32.29
CA VAL A 12 -25.51 29.62 -31.75
C VAL A 12 -26.55 30.63 -31.28
N ALA A 13 -26.64 30.85 -29.97
CA ALA A 13 -27.40 31.95 -29.39
C ALA A 13 -26.41 32.98 -28.84
N VAL A 14 -26.14 34.02 -29.63
CA VAL A 14 -25.51 35.26 -29.18
C VAL A 14 -26.58 36.07 -28.46
N GLY A 15 -26.48 36.17 -27.13
CA GLY A 15 -27.33 37.02 -26.30
C GLY A 15 -26.49 38.12 -25.65
N LEU A 16 -26.60 39.33 -26.19
CA LEU A 16 -26.07 40.56 -25.61
C LEU A 16 -27.01 41.11 -24.52
N ALA A 17 -26.40 41.93 -23.65
CA ALA A 17 -27.00 42.97 -22.82
C ALA A 17 -27.49 42.59 -21.41
N GLY A 18 -26.89 43.25 -20.41
CA GLY A 18 -27.39 43.28 -19.04
C GLY A 18 -26.35 43.64 -17.98
N LEU A 19 -25.54 44.68 -18.16
CA LEU A 19 -24.66 45.19 -17.11
C LEU A 19 -25.50 46.03 -16.13
N VAL A 20 -25.91 45.43 -15.01
CA VAL A 20 -26.49 46.16 -13.87
C VAL A 20 -25.34 46.60 -12.97
N VAL A 21 -24.97 47.88 -13.03
CA VAL A 21 -24.04 48.49 -12.07
C VAL A 21 -24.82 48.78 -10.79
N SER A 22 -24.74 47.86 -9.83
CA SER A 22 -25.22 48.09 -8.47
C SER A 22 -24.11 48.80 -7.69
N LEU A 23 -24.35 50.07 -7.34
CA LEU A 23 -23.50 50.88 -6.47
C LEU A 23 -23.66 50.38 -5.02
N ILE A 24 -22.75 49.54 -4.57
CA ILE A 24 -22.59 49.17 -3.15
C ILE A 24 -21.48 50.06 -2.56
N PRO A 25 -21.69 50.74 -1.42
CA PRO A 25 -20.62 51.44 -0.74
C PRO A 25 -19.59 50.45 -0.16
N ASP A 26 -18.33 50.75 -0.46
CA ASP A 26 -17.12 50.06 -0.07
C ASP A 26 -16.99 49.91 1.45
N VAL A 27 -17.36 48.75 1.99
CA VAL A 27 -16.91 48.31 3.31
C VAL A 27 -15.67 47.44 3.07
N ALA A 28 -14.52 48.10 3.14
CA ALA A 28 -13.21 47.46 3.21
C ALA A 28 -13.09 46.65 4.52
N VAL A 29 -13.55 45.40 4.50
CA VAL A 29 -13.07 44.37 5.43
C VAL A 29 -11.84 43.74 4.78
N ALA A 30 -10.67 44.26 5.15
CA ALA A 30 -9.41 43.57 4.96
C ALA A 30 -9.46 42.24 5.71
N ARG A 31 -9.44 41.13 4.97
CA ARG A 31 -9.01 39.83 5.51
C ARG A 31 -7.89 39.33 4.61
N ASP A 32 -6.76 39.14 5.26
CA ASP A 32 -5.47 38.78 4.73
C ASP A 32 -5.54 37.73 3.63
N THR A 33 -5.03 38.11 2.46
CA THR A 33 -4.54 37.19 1.45
C THR A 33 -3.29 36.50 2.00
N VAL A 34 -3.46 35.35 2.67
CA VAL A 34 -2.40 34.34 2.67
C VAL A 34 -2.51 33.61 1.34
N GLY A 35 -1.72 34.09 0.38
CA GLY A 35 -1.34 33.31 -0.78
C GLY A 35 -0.56 32.11 -0.31
N GLU A 36 -1.21 30.96 -0.20
CA GLU A 36 -0.54 29.69 -0.08
C GLU A 36 -0.61 29.00 -1.44
N ALA A 37 0.35 29.34 -2.30
CA ALA A 37 0.91 28.36 -3.21
C ALA A 37 1.57 27.27 -2.34
N GLY A 38 0.72 26.46 -1.72
CA GLY A 38 1.10 25.28 -0.98
C GLY A 38 1.73 24.32 -1.98
N ILE A 39 3.05 24.34 -2.01
CA ILE A 39 3.86 23.17 -2.35
C ILE A 39 3.16 22.00 -1.65
N VAL A 40 2.48 21.12 -2.40
CA VAL A 40 2.14 19.79 -1.90
C VAL A 40 3.48 19.08 -1.79
N SER A 41 4.22 19.43 -0.73
CA SER A 41 5.34 18.65 -0.24
C SER A 41 4.70 17.36 0.16
N SER A 42 4.90 16.34 -0.68
CA SER A 42 4.73 14.93 -0.36
C SER A 42 4.92 14.77 1.14
N GLU A 43 3.80 14.70 1.84
CA GLU A 43 3.76 14.49 3.27
C GLU A 43 4.64 13.28 3.50
N THR A 44 5.79 13.49 4.12
CA THR A 44 6.73 12.40 4.38
C THR A 44 6.11 11.58 5.50
N VAL A 45 5.10 10.79 5.14
CA VAL A 45 4.65 9.65 5.91
C VAL A 45 5.93 8.96 6.32
N ARG A 46 6.16 8.81 7.63
CA ARG A 46 7.29 8.05 8.14
C ARG A 46 7.10 6.60 7.72
N THR A 47 7.43 6.28 6.48
CA THR A 47 7.41 4.94 5.92
C THR A 47 8.45 4.15 6.67
N ASN A 48 8.11 2.96 7.16
CA ASN A 48 9.13 2.08 7.69
C ASN A 48 10.10 1.77 6.54
N ASP A 49 11.41 1.80 6.75
CA ASP A 49 12.36 1.49 5.68
C ASP A 49 12.11 0.11 5.06
N ARG A 50 11.51 -0.80 5.84
CA ARG A 50 11.12 -2.16 5.40
C ARG A 50 9.87 -2.20 4.52
N ASP A 51 9.10 -1.11 4.43
CA ASP A 51 7.96 -1.00 3.51
C ASP A 51 8.42 -0.72 2.08
N ARG A 52 9.68 -0.33 1.89
CA ARG A 52 10.28 -0.11 0.58
C ARG A 52 10.68 -1.44 -0.05
N GLY A 53 10.70 -1.49 -1.38
CA GLY A 53 11.11 -2.67 -2.15
C GLY A 53 9.95 -3.53 -2.64
N PRO A 54 10.20 -4.78 -3.05
CA PRO A 54 9.16 -5.67 -3.54
C PRO A 54 8.04 -5.84 -2.52
N ASN A 55 6.80 -5.87 -3.02
CA ASN A 55 5.59 -6.03 -2.22
C ASN A 55 4.84 -7.35 -2.52
N SER A 56 5.51 -8.27 -3.22
CA SER A 56 4.98 -9.59 -3.58
C SER A 56 6.12 -10.56 -3.83
N VAL A 57 5.81 -11.85 -3.80
CA VAL A 57 6.74 -12.93 -4.13
C VAL A 57 6.16 -13.71 -5.30
N ASP A 58 6.98 -13.96 -6.33
CA ASP A 58 6.62 -14.94 -7.35
C ASP A 58 6.75 -16.35 -6.77
N VAL A 59 5.61 -17.04 -6.67
CA VAL A 59 5.49 -18.38 -6.09
C VAL A 59 5.20 -19.44 -7.15
N SER A 60 5.22 -19.10 -8.44
CA SER A 60 4.89 -20.02 -9.54
C SER A 60 5.72 -21.33 -9.51
N ALA A 61 6.97 -21.24 -9.08
CA ALA A 61 7.88 -22.38 -8.94
C ALA A 61 7.84 -23.07 -7.56
N TYR A 62 6.97 -22.67 -6.65
CA TYR A 62 6.90 -23.24 -5.29
C TYR A 62 5.98 -24.46 -5.26
N PRO A 63 6.13 -25.39 -4.29
CA PRO A 63 5.17 -26.47 -4.09
C PRO A 63 3.74 -25.94 -3.91
N ALA A 64 2.73 -26.68 -4.38
CA ALA A 64 1.34 -26.24 -4.38
C ALA A 64 0.84 -25.80 -2.99
N GLU A 65 1.24 -26.52 -1.93
CA GLU A 65 0.92 -26.16 -0.55
C GLU A 65 1.48 -24.78 -0.17
N ILE A 66 2.69 -24.46 -0.59
CA ILE A 66 3.33 -23.16 -0.30
C ILE A 66 2.67 -22.04 -1.12
N GLN A 67 2.24 -22.32 -2.35
CA GLN A 67 1.46 -21.37 -3.14
C GLN A 67 0.13 -21.05 -2.45
N ALA A 68 -0.57 -22.05 -1.92
CA ALA A 68 -1.79 -21.84 -1.15
C ALA A 68 -1.51 -21.06 0.15
N ALA A 69 -0.43 -21.38 0.85
CA ALA A 69 -0.01 -20.66 2.05
C ALA A 69 0.35 -19.19 1.76
N TYR A 70 0.94 -18.90 0.60
CA TYR A 70 1.19 -17.53 0.15
C TYR A 70 -0.09 -16.72 -0.02
N LYS A 71 -1.16 -17.32 -0.55
CA LYS A 71 -2.47 -16.63 -0.68
C LYS A 71 -3.00 -16.21 0.69
N VAL A 72 -2.91 -17.09 1.69
CA VAL A 72 -3.30 -16.77 3.08
C VAL A 72 -2.40 -15.68 3.66
N PHE A 73 -1.09 -15.77 3.45
CA PHE A 73 -0.15 -14.73 3.86
C PHE A 73 -0.47 -13.36 3.25
N ALA A 74 -0.67 -13.29 1.94
CA ALA A 74 -0.98 -12.05 1.25
C ALA A 74 -2.31 -11.44 1.74
N ALA A 75 -3.34 -12.27 1.88
CA ALA A 75 -4.67 -11.85 2.32
C ALA A 75 -4.73 -11.44 3.79
N SER A 76 -3.90 -12.01 4.67
CA SER A 76 -3.89 -11.68 6.10
C SER A 76 -2.92 -10.54 6.42
N CYS A 77 -1.68 -10.61 5.96
CA CYS A 77 -0.63 -9.65 6.30
C CYS A 77 -0.74 -8.34 5.52
N GLY A 78 -1.35 -8.35 4.32
CA GLY A 78 -1.55 -7.17 3.50
C GLY A 78 -2.69 -6.26 3.95
N ARG A 79 -3.46 -6.64 4.98
CA ARG A 79 -4.64 -5.90 5.45
C ARG A 79 -4.30 -4.59 6.16
N CYS A 80 -3.16 -4.54 6.84
CA CYS A 80 -2.82 -3.43 7.74
C CYS A 80 -1.59 -2.64 7.31
N HIS A 81 -0.73 -3.23 6.48
CA HIS A 81 0.49 -2.61 5.96
C HIS A 81 0.96 -3.37 4.72
N PRO A 82 1.91 -2.81 3.94
CA PRO A 82 2.49 -3.51 2.80
C PRO A 82 3.06 -4.89 3.18
N LEU A 83 2.99 -5.85 2.27
CA LEU A 83 3.64 -7.16 2.40
C LEU A 83 5.17 -7.04 2.43
N ALA A 84 5.71 -5.98 1.81
CA ALA A 84 7.11 -5.57 1.88
C ALA A 84 7.65 -5.66 3.33
N ARG A 85 6.85 -5.22 4.32
CA ARG A 85 7.22 -5.28 5.74
C ARG A 85 7.66 -6.67 6.18
N ALA A 86 6.98 -7.71 5.72
CA ALA A 86 7.32 -9.08 6.07
C ALA A 86 8.40 -9.64 5.14
N ILE A 87 8.27 -9.49 3.81
CA ILE A 87 9.15 -10.18 2.85
C ILE A 87 10.56 -9.57 2.75
N ASN A 88 10.71 -8.29 3.13
CA ASN A 88 11.98 -7.57 3.15
C ASN A 88 12.67 -7.61 4.53
N THR A 89 12.04 -8.22 5.54
CA THR A 89 12.68 -8.43 6.84
C THR A 89 13.58 -9.67 6.79
N ASP A 90 14.75 -9.59 7.44
CA ASP A 90 15.64 -10.72 7.69
C ASP A 90 15.38 -11.29 9.10
N LEU A 91 14.33 -12.10 9.23
CA LEU A 91 14.07 -12.92 10.43
C LEU A 91 14.40 -14.37 10.14
N THR A 92 14.93 -15.08 11.15
CA THR A 92 15.06 -16.53 11.08
C THR A 92 13.71 -17.23 11.18
N ALA A 93 13.65 -18.50 10.78
CA ALA A 93 12.45 -19.32 10.87
C ALA A 93 11.89 -19.41 12.30
N GLU A 94 12.74 -19.38 13.31
CA GLU A 94 12.34 -19.46 14.73
C GLU A 94 11.67 -18.15 15.18
N ASN A 95 12.25 -17.02 14.76
CA ASN A 95 11.77 -15.69 15.12
C ASN A 95 10.42 -15.35 14.45
N TRP A 96 10.12 -15.94 13.29
CA TRP A 96 8.84 -15.74 12.61
C TRP A 96 7.64 -16.15 13.45
N LYS A 97 7.74 -17.22 14.24
CA LYS A 97 6.61 -17.70 15.08
C LYS A 97 6.18 -16.64 16.09
N ALA A 98 7.14 -16.03 16.79
CA ALA A 98 6.88 -14.95 17.73
C ALA A 98 6.35 -13.70 17.02
N TYR A 99 6.87 -13.38 15.83
CA TYR A 99 6.45 -12.22 15.07
C TYR A 99 5.00 -12.31 14.57
N ILE A 100 4.60 -13.48 14.05
CA ILE A 100 3.22 -13.74 13.64
C ILE A 100 2.28 -13.62 14.84
N LYS A 101 2.66 -14.19 16.00
CA LYS A 101 1.88 -14.06 17.24
C LYS A 101 1.69 -12.60 17.66
N LYS A 102 2.71 -11.76 17.48
CA LYS A 102 2.60 -10.31 17.73
C LYS A 102 1.56 -9.64 16.83
N MET A 103 1.49 -10.02 15.55
CA MET A 103 0.49 -9.47 14.61
C MET A 103 -0.92 -10.02 14.88
N MET A 104 -1.04 -11.30 15.25
CA MET A 104 -2.31 -11.89 15.68
C MET A 104 -2.91 -11.13 16.87
N ASN A 105 -2.07 -10.74 17.83
CA ASN A 105 -2.48 -10.00 19.03
C ASN A 105 -2.79 -8.51 18.76
N LYS A 106 -2.68 -8.02 17.51
CA LYS A 106 -3.10 -6.66 17.20
C LYS A 106 -4.62 -6.56 17.11
N PRO A 107 -5.24 -5.50 17.69
CA PRO A 107 -6.67 -5.27 17.56
C PRO A 107 -7.07 -5.23 16.07
N GLY A 108 -8.14 -5.95 15.72
CA GLY A 108 -8.64 -5.99 14.35
C GLY A 108 -7.79 -6.78 13.35
N SER A 109 -6.77 -7.53 13.79
CA SER A 109 -5.92 -8.32 12.87
C SER A 109 -6.71 -9.39 12.11
N GLY A 110 -7.70 -10.01 12.76
CA GLY A 110 -8.50 -11.09 12.18
C GLY A 110 -7.70 -12.34 11.80
N ILE A 111 -6.48 -12.51 12.33
CA ILE A 111 -5.62 -13.66 12.02
C ILE A 111 -5.91 -14.79 13.03
N SER A 112 -6.59 -15.84 12.57
CA SER A 112 -6.85 -17.05 13.36
C SER A 112 -5.57 -17.86 13.63
N PRO A 113 -5.57 -18.76 14.64
CA PRO A 113 -4.45 -19.66 14.89
C PRO A 113 -4.04 -20.51 13.69
N ASP A 114 -4.99 -21.00 12.90
CA ASP A 114 -4.70 -21.85 11.74
C ASP A 114 -4.19 -21.06 10.53
N GLN A 115 -4.67 -19.83 10.33
CA GLN A 115 -4.04 -18.90 9.41
C GLN A 115 -2.61 -18.61 9.86
N GLY A 116 -2.37 -18.38 11.15
CA GLY A 116 -1.03 -18.17 11.71
C GLY A 116 -0.07 -19.33 11.41
N LYS A 117 -0.50 -20.59 11.58
CA LYS A 117 0.28 -21.78 11.21
C LYS A 117 0.57 -21.85 9.70
N THR A 118 -0.41 -21.47 8.88
CA THR A 118 -0.28 -21.48 7.41
C THR A 118 0.67 -20.38 6.94
N ILE A 119 0.57 -19.18 7.49
CA ILE A 119 1.50 -18.07 7.28
C ILE A 119 2.92 -18.47 7.68
N TYR A 120 3.07 -19.13 8.83
CA TYR A 120 4.35 -19.64 9.31
C TYR A 120 4.99 -20.63 8.34
N ARG A 121 4.21 -21.56 7.77
CA ARG A 121 4.69 -22.52 6.76
C ARG A 121 5.29 -21.79 5.54
N PHE A 122 4.59 -20.78 5.01
CA PHE A 122 5.10 -19.97 3.90
C PHE A 122 6.39 -19.24 4.27
N LEU A 123 6.40 -18.49 5.39
CA LEU A 123 7.55 -17.66 5.77
C LEU A 123 8.80 -18.48 6.09
N LYS A 124 8.63 -19.65 6.73
CA LYS A 124 9.73 -20.60 6.96
C LYS A 124 10.35 -21.07 5.64
N TYR A 125 9.51 -21.49 4.68
CA TYR A 125 9.98 -21.95 3.37
C TYR A 125 10.65 -20.82 2.57
N TYR A 126 10.02 -19.64 2.55
CA TYR A 126 10.54 -18.46 1.87
C TYR A 126 11.91 -18.02 2.41
N GLN A 127 12.06 -17.98 3.74
CA GLN A 127 13.31 -17.58 4.36
C GLN A 127 14.45 -18.57 4.03
N ALA A 128 14.19 -19.88 4.11
CA ALA A 128 15.19 -20.89 3.73
C ALA A 128 15.69 -20.71 2.29
N ARG A 129 14.80 -20.35 1.35
CA ARG A 129 15.18 -20.03 -0.04
C ARG A 129 15.96 -18.74 -0.17
N LYS A 130 15.63 -17.70 0.60
CA LYS A 130 16.41 -16.45 0.65
C LYS A 130 17.82 -16.74 1.14
N ASP A 131 17.96 -17.50 2.22
CA ASP A 131 19.25 -17.81 2.83
C ASP A 131 20.11 -18.68 1.91
N ALA A 132 19.52 -19.63 1.19
CA ALA A 132 20.22 -20.44 0.18
C ALA A 132 20.73 -19.61 -1.03
N LYS A 133 20.08 -18.48 -1.34
CA LYS A 133 20.48 -17.59 -2.44
C LYS A 133 21.53 -16.55 -2.03
N LYS A 134 21.67 -16.26 -0.73
CA LYS A 134 22.70 -15.33 -0.24
C LYS A 134 24.06 -16.04 -0.30
N PRO A 135 25.05 -15.58 -1.11
CA PRO A 135 26.40 -16.13 -1.05
C PRO A 135 26.94 -15.98 0.37
N GLY A 136 27.63 -17.00 0.87
CA GLY A 136 27.84 -17.25 2.29
C GLY A 136 28.49 -16.09 3.06
N THR A 137 27.68 -15.27 3.72
CA THR A 137 28.10 -14.47 4.89
C THR A 137 27.85 -15.29 6.15
N ARG A 138 28.37 -16.52 6.21
CA ARG A 138 28.24 -17.34 7.44
C ARG A 138 29.24 -16.82 8.47
N SER A 139 28.71 -16.25 9.55
CA SER A 139 29.32 -16.22 10.89
C SER A 139 30.68 -15.50 11.03
N SER A 140 30.67 -14.16 11.11
CA SER A 140 31.78 -13.39 11.73
C SER A 140 31.34 -12.32 12.73
N ARG A 141 30.09 -12.32 13.20
CA ARG A 141 29.62 -11.34 14.20
C ARG A 141 28.83 -12.00 15.33
N ARG A 142 29.57 -12.66 16.24
CA ARG A 142 29.38 -12.69 17.71
C ARG A 142 30.27 -13.78 18.30
N ALA A 143 31.56 -13.50 18.32
CA ALA A 143 32.39 -13.80 19.48
C ALA A 143 32.75 -12.43 20.05
N GLY A 144 32.41 -12.22 21.32
CA GLY A 144 32.50 -10.96 22.04
C GLY A 144 31.72 -11.10 23.32
#